data_AF-A0A843DRC9-F1
#
_entry.id   AF-A0A843DRC9-F1
#
_cell.length_a   1.000
_cell.length_b   1.000
_cell.length_c   1.000
_cell.angle_alpha   90.00
_cell.angle_beta   90.00
_cell.angle_gamma   90.00
#
_symmetry.space_group_name_H-M   'P 1'
#
loop_
_entity.id
_entity.type
_entity.pdbx_description
1 polymer ?
#
loop_
_entity_poly.entity_id
_entity_poly.type
_entity_poly.pdbx_seq_one_letter_code
_entity_poly.pdbx_strand_id
1 'polypeptide(L)'
;MKDFLERDPINPRTILIGGLTILLAGLIIILLLFSGGGGIDADTPVYDDGVLKTTISYTKDTPQEVWVQYNIFRQNSIFSSTQIEDTFTFTETLRKGNTLSECPVELEPGEYKIFIYISTYEENAKRLAGFIRTIQIA
;
A
#
# COMPACT_ATOMS: atom_id res chain seq x y z
N MET A 1 13.62 -1.34 -54.97
CA MET A 1 14.03 -1.72 -53.60
C MET A 1 15.05 -0.70 -53.05
N LYS A 2 14.73 0.58 -53.20
CA LYS A 2 15.30 1.68 -52.41
C LYS A 2 14.19 2.03 -51.40
N ASP A 3 14.54 2.61 -50.26
CA ASP A 3 13.62 3.04 -49.19
C ASP A 3 13.46 2.05 -48.02
N PHE A 4 14.55 1.53 -47.47
CA PHE A 4 14.47 0.86 -46.17
C PHE A 4 15.50 1.25 -45.11
N LEU A 5 16.37 2.24 -45.32
CA LEU A 5 17.32 2.63 -44.26
C LEU A 5 17.67 4.11 -44.34
N GLU A 6 16.70 4.97 -44.08
CA GLU A 6 16.98 6.32 -43.60
C GLU A 6 16.33 6.43 -42.22
N ARG A 7 17.01 5.88 -41.20
CA ARG A 7 16.67 6.22 -39.82
C ARG A 7 17.18 7.65 -39.62
N ASP A 8 16.27 8.59 -39.44
CA ASP A 8 16.61 9.94 -39.03
C ASP A 8 17.64 9.90 -37.90
N PRO A 9 18.73 10.69 -37.97
CA PRO A 9 19.69 10.76 -36.89
C PRO A 9 18.95 11.22 -35.64
N ILE A 10 18.95 10.38 -34.60
CA ILE A 10 18.28 10.67 -33.34
C ILE A 10 18.82 12.01 -32.83
N ASN A 11 17.98 13.04 -32.86
CA ASN A 11 18.37 14.39 -32.48
C ASN A 11 18.85 14.36 -31.02
N PRO A 12 20.06 14.85 -30.70
CA PRO A 12 20.60 14.82 -29.34
C PRO A 12 19.69 15.53 -28.33
N ARG A 13 18.85 16.48 -28.79
CA ARG A 13 17.81 17.12 -27.97
C ARG A 13 16.71 16.14 -27.57
N THR A 14 16.30 15.22 -28.45
CA THR A 14 15.30 14.19 -28.17
C THR A 14 15.81 13.18 -27.14
N ILE A 15 17.10 12.84 -27.18
CA ILE A 15 17.74 11.97 -26.17
C ILE A 15 17.78 12.67 -24.81
N LEU A 16 18.16 13.96 -24.79
CA LEU A 16 18.25 14.75 -23.57
C LEU A 16 16.86 14.94 -22.92
N ILE A 17 15.84 15.25 -23.73
CA ILE A 17 14.47 15.41 -23.26
C ILE A 17 13.92 14.06 -22.77
N GLY A 18 14.07 12.98 -23.56
CA GLY A 18 13.59 11.65 -23.17
C GLY A 18 14.25 11.13 -21.89
N GLY A 19 15.56 11.31 -21.74
CA GLY A 19 16.28 10.96 -20.52
C GLY A 19 15.82 11.76 -19.30
N LEU A 20 15.58 13.07 -19.47
CA LEU A 20 15.06 13.92 -18.39
C LEU A 20 13.64 13.51 -17.97
N THR A 21 12.76 13.18 -18.92
CA THR A 21 11.39 12.74 -18.60
C THR A 21 11.38 11.43 -17.82
N ILE A 22 12.24 10.47 -18.18
CA ILE A 22 12.37 9.19 -17.47
C ILE A 22 12.92 9.39 -16.06
N LEU A 23 13.92 10.26 -15.89
CA LEU A 23 14.46 10.60 -14.57
C LEU A 23 13.42 11.30 -13.69
N LEU A 24 12.64 12.22 -14.25
CA LEU A 24 11.56 12.90 -13.52
C LEU A 24 10.43 11.93 -13.15
N ALA A 25 10.03 11.05 -14.06
CA ALA A 25 9.03 10.01 -13.77
C ALA A 25 9.51 9.05 -12.68
N GLY A 26 10.78 8.62 -12.75
CA GLY A 26 11.41 7.81 -11.71
C GLY A 26 11.47 8.52 -10.36
N LEU A 27 11.83 9.80 -10.34
CA LEU A 27 11.86 10.62 -9.13
C LEU A 27 10.46 10.79 -8.52
N ILE A 28 9.42 11.00 -9.33
CA ILE A 28 8.03 11.08 -8.88
C ILE A 28 7.60 9.74 -8.25
N ILE A 29 7.92 8.62 -8.89
CA ILE A 29 7.64 7.28 -8.34
C ILE A 29 8.36 7.09 -7.00
N ILE A 30 9.63 7.45 -6.91
CA ILE A 30 10.41 7.37 -5.66
C ILE A 30 9.79 8.24 -4.56
N LEU A 31 9.42 9.48 -4.87
CA LEU A 31 8.77 10.39 -3.91
C LEU A 31 7.40 9.87 -3.46
N LEU A 32 6.64 9.21 -4.34
CA LEU A 32 5.38 8.56 -3.99
C LEU A 32 5.61 7.35 -3.06
N LEU A 33 6.72 6.60 -3.22
CA LEU A 33 7.07 5.48 -2.35
C LEU A 33 7.45 5.94 -0.92
N PHE A 34 8.03 7.13 -0.78
CA PHE A 34 8.40 7.72 0.52
C PHE A 34 7.30 8.58 1.16
N SER A 35 6.11 8.65 0.56
CA SER A 35 4.94 9.31 1.16
C SER A 35 4.26 8.48 2.27
N GLY A 36 4.92 7.43 2.76
CA GLY A 36 4.54 6.76 4.00
C GLY A 36 4.48 7.80 5.12
N GLY A 37 3.27 8.08 5.62
CA GLY A 37 2.99 9.18 6.53
C GLY A 37 3.98 9.22 7.68
N GLY A 38 4.82 10.27 7.70
CA GLY A 38 5.93 10.42 8.62
C GLY A 38 5.49 10.13 10.07
N GLY A 39 5.82 8.93 10.54
CA GLY A 39 5.52 8.46 11.88
C GLY A 39 4.39 7.44 12.03
N ILE A 40 3.88 6.83 10.97
CA ILE A 40 3.00 5.64 11.04
C ILE A 40 3.65 4.49 10.25
N ASP A 41 3.79 3.33 10.87
CA ASP A 41 4.16 2.07 10.22
C ASP A 41 3.22 0.94 10.67
N ALA A 42 3.09 -0.12 9.87
CA ALA A 42 2.29 -1.29 10.22
C ALA A 42 3.05 -2.56 9.88
N ASP A 43 3.03 -3.54 10.79
CA ASP A 43 3.68 -4.82 10.60
C ASP A 43 2.95 -5.71 9.56
N THR A 44 3.41 -6.94 9.42
CA THR A 44 2.67 -7.95 8.67
C THR A 44 1.60 -8.53 9.60
N PRO A 45 0.31 -8.53 9.21
CA PRO A 45 -0.74 -9.08 10.04
C PRO A 45 -0.49 -10.54 10.39
N VAL A 46 -0.79 -10.92 11.62
CA VAL A 46 -0.82 -12.31 12.08
C VAL A 46 -2.27 -12.76 12.15
N TYR A 47 -2.58 -13.91 11.55
CA TYR A 47 -3.90 -14.51 11.64
C TYR A 47 -3.95 -15.49 12.81
N ASP A 48 -4.93 -15.31 13.69
CA ASP A 48 -5.11 -16.12 14.89
C ASP A 48 -6.60 -16.19 15.24
N ASP A 49 -7.16 -17.39 15.22
CA ASP A 49 -8.53 -17.71 15.64
C ASP A 49 -9.61 -16.77 15.09
N GLY A 50 -9.72 -16.65 13.75
CA GLY A 50 -10.74 -15.80 13.14
C GLY A 50 -10.41 -14.30 13.14
N VAL A 51 -9.21 -13.89 13.56
CA VAL A 51 -8.83 -12.48 13.68
C VAL A 51 -7.49 -12.19 13.00
N LEU A 52 -7.48 -11.19 12.12
CA LEU A 52 -6.24 -10.58 11.65
C LEU A 52 -5.79 -9.49 12.62
N LYS A 53 -4.61 -9.69 13.20
CA LYS A 53 -3.99 -8.80 14.20
C LYS A 53 -2.83 -8.07 13.56
N THR A 54 -2.88 -6.74 13.55
CA THR A 54 -1.82 -5.88 12.98
C THR A 54 -1.32 -4.91 14.04
N THR A 55 -0.01 -4.87 14.25
CA THR A 55 0.61 -3.84 15.10
C THR A 55 0.89 -2.60 14.26
N ILE A 56 0.29 -1.49 14.65
CA ILE A 56 0.53 -0.17 14.06
C ILE A 56 1.47 0.61 14.99
N SER A 57 2.65 0.95 14.48
CA SER A 57 3.62 1.79 15.17
C SER A 57 3.37 3.25 14.86
N TYR A 58 3.34 4.09 15.90
CA TYR A 58 3.13 5.52 15.79
C TYR A 58 4.21 6.29 16.57
N THR A 59 4.86 7.27 15.93
CA THR A 59 6.00 7.97 16.54
C THR A 59 5.67 9.34 17.12
N LYS A 60 4.50 9.91 16.80
CA LYS A 60 4.13 11.25 17.27
C LYS A 60 3.65 11.21 18.71
N ASP A 61 3.96 12.27 19.47
CA ASP A 61 3.59 12.38 20.88
C ASP A 61 2.09 12.68 21.10
N THR A 62 1.42 13.28 20.11
CA THR A 62 -0.01 13.63 20.18
C THR A 62 -0.88 12.46 19.72
N PRO A 63 -1.81 11.94 20.54
CA PRO A 63 -2.75 10.92 20.09
C PRO A 63 -3.57 11.39 18.89
N GLN A 64 -3.89 10.45 18.00
CA GLN A 64 -4.66 10.73 16.81
C GLN A 64 -5.68 9.61 16.56
N GLU A 65 -6.95 9.99 16.44
CA GLU A 65 -8.01 9.08 16.00
C GLU A 65 -7.95 8.91 14.48
N VAL A 66 -8.03 7.66 14.04
CA VAL A 66 -7.87 7.26 12.64
C VAL A 66 -8.89 6.20 12.26
N TRP A 67 -9.18 6.11 10.97
CA TRP A 67 -9.78 4.92 10.38
C TRP A 67 -8.67 3.98 9.94
N VAL A 68 -8.75 2.71 10.34
CA VAL A 68 -7.93 1.61 9.84
C VAL A 68 -8.79 0.74 8.95
N GLN A 69 -8.43 0.68 7.68
CA GLN A 69 -9.18 0.00 6.64
C GLN A 69 -8.40 -1.22 6.15
N TYR A 70 -9.04 -2.40 6.17
CA TYR A 70 -8.51 -3.64 5.62
C TYR A 70 -9.25 -4.01 4.34
N ASN A 71 -8.49 -4.23 3.26
CA ASN A 71 -8.99 -4.89 2.05
C ASN A 71 -8.21 -6.19 1.86
N ILE A 72 -8.93 -7.31 1.86
CA ILE A 72 -8.34 -8.65 1.93
C ILE A 72 -8.63 -9.38 0.63
N PHE A 73 -7.58 -9.84 -0.03
CA PHE A 73 -7.66 -10.54 -1.30
C PHE A 73 -7.01 -11.92 -1.18
N ARG A 74 -7.78 -12.99 -1.43
CA ARG A 74 -7.22 -14.34 -1.59
C ARG A 74 -6.48 -14.41 -2.92
N GLN A 75 -5.26 -14.90 -2.89
CA GLN A 75 -4.46 -15.07 -4.08
C GLN A 75 -4.75 -16.44 -4.69
N ASN A 76 -5.38 -16.43 -5.87
CA ASN A 76 -5.72 -17.67 -6.59
C ASN A 76 -4.59 -18.10 -7.53
N SER A 77 -3.81 -17.13 -8.02
CA SER A 77 -2.63 -17.34 -8.85
C SER A 77 -1.68 -16.14 -8.76
N ILE A 78 -0.56 -16.18 -9.48
CA ILE A 78 0.37 -15.05 -9.60
C ILE A 78 -0.30 -13.78 -10.16
N PHE A 79 -1.32 -13.95 -11.02
CA PHE A 79 -1.96 -12.84 -11.76
C PHE A 79 -3.42 -12.61 -11.36
N SER A 80 -3.97 -13.39 -10.42
CA SER A 80 -5.37 -13.27 -10.05
C SER A 80 -5.59 -13.38 -8.55
N SER A 81 -6.49 -12.55 -8.06
CA SER A 81 -6.92 -12.52 -6.67
C SER A 81 -8.41 -12.24 -6.58
N THR A 82 -9.07 -12.82 -5.59
CA THR A 82 -10.48 -12.56 -5.29
C THR A 82 -10.56 -11.80 -3.97
N GLN A 83 -11.32 -10.71 -3.95
CA GLN A 83 -11.59 -10.01 -2.69
C GLN A 83 -12.51 -10.88 -1.84
N ILE A 84 -12.15 -11.10 -0.57
CA ILE A 84 -12.92 -11.98 0.32
C ILE A 84 -14.27 -11.37 0.70
N GLU A 85 -14.27 -10.10 1.06
CA GLU A 85 -15.47 -9.32 1.41
C GLU A 85 -15.28 -7.85 1.05
N ASP A 86 -16.34 -7.06 1.20
CA ASP A 86 -16.25 -5.61 1.19
C ASP A 86 -15.25 -5.13 2.25
N THR A 87 -14.72 -3.95 2.03
CA THR A 87 -13.76 -3.29 2.92
C THR A 87 -14.17 -3.33 4.40
N PHE A 88 -13.28 -3.81 5.28
CA PHE A 88 -13.43 -3.67 6.72
C PHE A 88 -12.83 -2.34 7.18
N THR A 89 -13.53 -1.60 8.04
CA THR A 89 -13.05 -0.31 8.54
C THR A 89 -13.31 -0.19 10.05
N PHE A 90 -12.26 0.14 10.80
CA PHE A 90 -12.29 0.26 12.26
C PHE A 90 -11.77 1.62 12.70
N THR A 91 -12.33 2.16 13.79
CA THR A 91 -11.79 3.35 14.43
C THR A 91 -10.72 2.95 15.43
N GLU A 92 -9.54 3.55 15.32
CA GLU A 92 -8.43 3.33 16.24
C GLU A 92 -7.91 4.66 16.77
N THR A 93 -7.37 4.65 18.00
CA THR A 93 -6.64 5.81 18.54
C THR A 93 -5.15 5.48 18.58
N LEU A 94 -4.39 6.05 17.64
CA LEU A 94 -2.94 5.91 17.61
C LEU A 94 -2.32 6.73 18.75
N ARG A 95 -1.48 6.07 19.55
CA ARG A 95 -0.65 6.70 20.59
C ARG A 95 0.79 6.34 20.34
N LYS A 96 1.72 7.19 20.81
CA LYS A 96 3.15 6.92 20.67
C LYS A 96 3.49 5.50 21.12
N GLY A 97 4.16 4.74 20.26
CA GLY A 97 4.40 3.31 20.44
C GLY A 97 3.49 2.47 19.55
N ASN A 98 3.06 1.33 20.06
CA ASN A 98 2.34 0.32 19.29
C ASN A 98 0.86 0.31 19.68
N THR A 99 0.00 0.30 18.66
CA THR A 99 -1.44 0.04 18.79
C THR A 99 -1.75 -1.25 18.08
N LEU A 100 -2.42 -2.18 18.75
CA LEU A 100 -2.91 -3.41 18.12
C LEU A 100 -4.26 -3.11 17.48
N SER A 101 -4.38 -3.34 16.18
CA SER A 101 -5.65 -3.30 15.46
C SER A 101 -6.08 -4.70 15.10
N GLU A 102 -7.35 -5.00 15.34
CA GLU A 102 -7.95 -6.33 15.17
C GLU A 102 -9.06 -6.27 14.12
N CYS A 103 -8.95 -7.12 13.11
CA CYS A 103 -9.95 -7.28 12.05
C CYS A 103 -10.53 -8.70 12.14
N PRO A 104 -11.70 -8.89 12.76
CA PRO A 104 -12.39 -10.18 12.77
C PRO A 104 -12.81 -10.58 11.35
N VAL A 105 -12.33 -11.72 10.87
CA VAL A 105 -12.62 -12.25 9.54
C VAL A 105 -12.33 -13.76 9.50
N GLU A 106 -13.28 -14.53 8.99
CA GLU A 106 -13.09 -15.96 8.75
C GLU A 106 -12.35 -16.17 7.44
N LEU A 107 -11.16 -16.78 7.51
CA LEU A 107 -10.31 -17.03 6.35
C LEU A 107 -9.96 -18.51 6.26
N GLU A 108 -10.22 -19.11 5.11
CA GLU A 108 -9.75 -20.46 4.80
C GLU A 108 -8.21 -20.50 4.67
N PRO A 109 -7.58 -21.68 4.76
CA PRO A 109 -6.17 -21.84 4.40
C PRO A 109 -5.87 -21.35 2.98
N GLY A 110 -4.75 -20.62 2.83
CA GLY A 110 -4.37 -20.02 1.56
C GLY A 110 -3.40 -18.83 1.69
N GLU A 111 -2.98 -18.32 0.54
CA GLU A 111 -2.18 -17.09 0.44
C GLU A 111 -3.09 -15.88 0.24
N TYR A 112 -2.80 -14.79 0.95
CA TYR A 112 -3.61 -13.58 0.94
C TYR A 112 -2.75 -12.32 0.78
N LYS A 113 -3.25 -11.36 0.00
CA LYS A 113 -2.76 -9.98 -0.03
C LYS A 113 -3.69 -9.10 0.78
N ILE A 114 -3.12 -8.40 1.75
CA ILE A 114 -3.84 -7.48 2.64
C ILE A 114 -3.36 -6.07 2.37
N PHE A 115 -4.30 -5.19 2.04
CA PHE A 115 -4.08 -3.76 1.92
C PHE A 115 -4.61 -3.10 3.18
N ILE A 116 -3.74 -2.38 3.89
CA ILE A 116 -4.06 -1.69 5.12
C ILE A 116 -3.94 -0.19 4.84
N TYR A 117 -5.03 0.55 4.94
CA TYR A 117 -5.02 1.99 4.80
C TYR A 117 -5.34 2.64 6.14
N ILE A 118 -4.57 3.67 6.48
CA ILE A 118 -4.81 4.46 7.69
C ILE A 118 -5.13 5.87 7.23
N SER A 119 -6.29 6.39 7.62
CA SER A 119 -6.78 7.72 7.24
C SER A 119 -7.27 8.52 8.44
N THR A 120 -7.38 9.84 8.29
CA THR A 120 -7.92 10.71 9.34
C THR A 120 -9.38 10.37 9.65
N TYR A 121 -9.75 10.42 10.93
CA TYR A 121 -11.13 10.27 11.38
C TYR A 121 -11.92 11.58 11.17
N GLU A 122 -12.27 11.88 9.92
CA GLU A 122 -13.06 13.06 9.54
C GLU A 122 -13.86 12.80 8.24
N GLU A 123 -14.89 13.61 7.95
CA GLU A 123 -15.78 13.44 6.79
C GLU A 123 -15.02 13.44 5.44
N ASN A 124 -13.94 14.23 5.36
CA ASN A 124 -13.04 14.27 4.20
C ASN A 124 -11.74 13.52 4.49
N ALA A 125 -11.87 12.27 4.93
CA ALA A 125 -10.76 11.43 5.37
C ALA A 125 -9.56 11.47 4.41
N LYS A 126 -8.42 11.90 4.92
CA LYS A 126 -7.15 11.95 4.18
C LYS A 126 -6.34 10.71 4.53
N ARG A 127 -5.84 10.02 3.51
CA ARG A 127 -4.93 8.89 3.72
C ARG A 127 -3.63 9.38 4.35
N LEU A 128 -3.32 8.84 5.52
CA LEU A 128 -2.09 9.07 6.25
C LEU A 128 -1.00 8.07 5.84
N ALA A 129 -1.37 6.79 5.73
CA ALA A 129 -0.45 5.72 5.36
C ALA A 129 -1.18 4.60 4.61
N GLY A 130 -0.41 3.78 3.89
CA GLY A 130 -0.91 2.62 3.18
C GLY A 130 0.15 1.52 3.12
N PHE A 131 -0.26 0.30 3.41
CA PHE A 131 0.62 -0.86 3.47
C PHE A 131 0.04 -2.01 2.66
N ILE A 132 0.92 -2.76 2.02
CA ILE A 132 0.56 -4.00 1.32
C ILE A 132 1.39 -5.10 1.98
N ARG A 133 0.71 -6.15 2.41
CA ARG A 133 1.30 -7.31 3.08
C ARG A 133 0.79 -8.58 2.45
N THR A 134 1.64 -9.61 2.45
CA THR A 134 1.25 -10.95 2.03
C THR A 134 1.35 -11.85 3.24
N ILE A 135 0.31 -12.65 3.46
CA ILE A 135 0.27 -13.62 4.55
C ILE A 135 -0.07 -15.00 3.99
N GLN A 136 0.40 -16.04 4.67
CA GLN A 136 0.05 -17.43 4.39
C GLN A 136 -0.68 -17.97 5.61
N ILE A 137 -1.89 -18.48 5.40
CA ILE A 137 -2.66 -19.20 6.42
C ILE A 137 -2.52 -20.68 6.11
N ALA A 138 -2.11 -21.45 7.11
CA ALA A 138 -1.85 -22.89 7.03
C ALA A 138 -3.06 -23.71 7.47
#